data_AF-A0A6H1W6R8-F1
#
_entry.id   AF-A0A6H1W6R8-F1
#
_cell.length_a   1.000
_cell.length_b   1.000
_cell.length_c   1.000
_cell.angle_alpha   90.00
_cell.angle_beta   90.00
_cell.angle_gamma   90.00
#
_symmetry.space_group_name_H-M   'P 1'
#
loop_
_entity.id
_entity.type
_entity.pdbx_description
1 polymer ?
#
loop_
_entity_poly.entity_id
_entity_poly.type
_entity_poly.pdbx_seq_one_letter_code
_entity_poly.pdbx_strand_id
1 'polypeptide(L)'
;MGIEEWWGRLGPSEQQWLIDNNGDALPDALVASIVEAGGVVQVVGAEDVAEDVPPGSYLADDDVDWIEETANEDDGADLDEEE
;
A
#
# COMPACT_ATOMS: atom_id res chain seq x y z
N MET A 1 -8.04 9.53 8.46
CA MET A 1 -7.83 8.16 8.93
C MET A 1 -6.48 7.76 8.41
N GLY A 2 -5.55 7.39 9.29
CA GLY A 2 -4.23 6.94 8.87
C GLY A 2 -4.25 5.50 8.38
N ILE A 3 -3.22 5.08 7.66
CA ILE A 3 -3.03 3.70 7.21
C ILE A 3 -3.08 2.69 8.34
N GLU A 4 -2.47 2.97 9.49
CA GLU A 4 -2.55 2.12 10.69
C GLU A 4 -3.99 1.73 11.07
N GLU A 5 -4.95 2.64 10.87
CA GLU A 5 -6.34 2.43 11.26
C GLU A 5 -7.14 1.62 10.23
N TRP A 6 -6.87 1.79 8.93
CA TRP A 6 -7.57 1.07 7.86
C TRP A 6 -6.87 -0.24 7.47
N TRP A 7 -5.56 -0.32 7.65
CA TRP A 7 -4.74 -1.52 7.41
C TRP A 7 -5.26 -2.71 8.21
N GLY A 8 -5.49 -2.53 9.52
CA GLY A 8 -6.02 -3.59 10.39
C GLY A 8 -7.46 -4.02 10.08
N ARG A 9 -8.16 -3.34 9.16
CA ARG A 9 -9.50 -3.71 8.69
C ARG A 9 -9.47 -4.53 7.41
N LEU A 10 -8.36 -4.49 6.67
CA LEU A 10 -8.15 -5.32 5.50
C LEU A 10 -7.96 -6.79 5.91
N GLY A 11 -8.34 -7.69 5.00
CA GLY A 11 -8.04 -9.10 5.13
C GLY A 11 -6.54 -9.39 4.97
N PRO A 12 -6.05 -10.52 5.51
CA PRO A 12 -4.64 -10.90 5.40
C PRO A 12 -4.16 -11.03 3.95
N SER A 13 -5.02 -11.48 3.03
CA SER A 13 -4.69 -11.57 1.60
C SER A 13 -4.53 -10.20 0.93
N GLU A 14 -5.25 -9.18 1.41
CA GLU A 14 -5.21 -7.82 0.86
C GLU A 14 -3.97 -7.09 1.37
N GLN A 15 -3.66 -7.24 2.66
CA GLN A 15 -2.42 -6.76 3.27
C GLN A 15 -1.19 -7.38 2.58
N GLN A 16 -1.19 -8.70 2.38
CA GLN A 16 -0.09 -9.38 1.69
C GLN A 16 0.08 -8.87 0.26
N TRP A 17 -1.02 -8.68 -0.48
CA TRP A 17 -0.95 -8.13 -1.84
C TRP A 17 -0.33 -6.72 -1.85
N LEU A 18 -0.70 -5.87 -0.89
CA LEU A 18 -0.17 -4.52 -0.73
C LEU A 18 1.32 -4.53 -0.39
N ILE A 19 1.79 -5.49 0.40
CA ILE A 19 3.22 -5.70 0.66
C ILE A 19 3.95 -6.14 -0.62
N ASP A 20 3.41 -7.13 -1.34
CA ASP A 20 4.06 -7.70 -2.52
C ASP A 20 4.07 -6.77 -3.74
N ASN A 21 3.09 -5.86 -3.85
CA ASN A 21 2.87 -4.98 -5.01
C ASN A 21 2.84 -3.50 -4.58
N ASN A 22 3.60 -3.14 -3.55
CA ASN A 22 3.59 -1.79 -3.01
C ASN A 22 4.02 -0.77 -4.08
N GLY A 23 3.28 0.33 -4.20
CA GLY A 23 3.47 1.35 -5.24
C GLY A 23 2.91 1.00 -6.63
N ASP A 24 2.35 -0.20 -6.83
CA ASP A 24 1.70 -0.56 -8.09
C ASP A 24 0.22 -0.11 -8.13
N ALA A 25 -0.40 -0.22 -9.31
CA ALA A 25 -1.80 0.14 -9.50
C ALA A 25 -2.72 -0.82 -8.75
N LEU A 26 -3.57 -0.27 -7.89
CA LEU A 26 -4.52 -1.02 -7.09
C LEU A 26 -5.64 -1.62 -7.96
N PRO A 27 -5.94 -2.92 -7.85
CA PRO A 27 -7.10 -3.51 -8.50
C PRO A 27 -8.40 -2.98 -7.89
N ASP A 28 -9.47 -2.87 -8.69
CA ASP A 28 -10.75 -2.30 -8.25
C ASP A 28 -11.31 -2.93 -6.97
N ALA A 29 -11.11 -4.24 -6.79
CA ALA A 29 -11.54 -4.95 -5.59
C ALA A 29 -10.83 -4.45 -4.33
N LEU A 30 -9.52 -4.18 -4.43
CA LEU A 30 -8.72 -3.70 -3.31
C LEU A 30 -9.00 -2.22 -3.03
N VAL A 31 -9.22 -1.42 -4.07
CA VAL A 31 -9.70 -0.04 -3.93
C VAL A 31 -11.00 0.00 -3.13
N ALA A 32 -11.96 -0.88 -3.45
CA ALA A 32 -13.21 -0.97 -2.70
C ALA A 32 -12.95 -1.30 -1.23
N SER A 33 -12.13 -2.32 -0.93
CA SER A 33 -11.79 -2.70 0.44
C SER A 33 -11.10 -1.58 1.22
N ILE A 34 -10.15 -0.85 0.60
CA ILE A 34 -9.46 0.29 1.23
C ILE A 34 -10.45 1.41 1.52
N VAL A 35 -11.32 1.76 0.57
CA VAL A 35 -12.33 2.81 0.76
C VAL A 35 -13.37 2.42 1.80
N GLU A 36 -13.81 1.15 1.84
CA GLU A 36 -14.71 0.62 2.86
C GLU A 36 -14.05 0.62 4.25
N ALA A 37 -12.75 0.35 4.31
CA ALA A 37 -11.96 0.45 5.54
C ALA A 37 -11.74 1.90 6.00
N GLY A 38 -11.97 2.89 5.13
CA GLY A 38 -11.83 4.33 5.40
C GLY A 38 -10.50 4.94 4.94
N GLY A 39 -9.72 4.22 4.13
CA GLY A 39 -8.51 4.71 3.48
C GLY A 39 -8.82 5.60 2.27
N VAL A 40 -7.76 6.21 1.73
CA VAL A 40 -7.84 7.13 0.59
C VAL A 40 -6.94 6.61 -0.52
N VAL A 41 -7.44 6.63 -1.76
CA VAL A 41 -6.65 6.29 -2.95
C VAL A 41 -6.56 7.50 -3.88
N GLN A 42 -5.44 7.61 -4.57
CA GLN A 42 -5.21 8.62 -5.60
C GLN A 42 -5.61 8.04 -6.96
N VAL A 43 -6.54 8.70 -7.66
CA VAL A 43 -6.94 8.28 -9.01
C VAL A 43 -6.17 9.12 -10.02
N VAL A 44 -5.29 8.48 -10.79
CA VAL A 44 -4.56 9.09 -11.89
C VAL A 44 -5.36 8.86 -13.17
N GLY A 45 -5.95 9.94 -13.69
CA GLY A 45 -6.71 9.92 -14.93
C GLY A 45 -5.80 9.82 -16.16
N ALA A 46 -6.34 9.37 -17.29
CA ALA A 46 -5.62 9.32 -18.57
C ALA A 46 -5.16 10.71 -19.08
N GLU A 47 -5.75 11.79 -18.55
CA GLU A 47 -5.40 13.18 -18.82
C GLU A 47 -4.35 13.75 -17.86
N ASP A 48 -4.12 13.08 -16.73
CA ASP A 48 -3.16 13.41 -15.67
C ASP A 48 -1.96 12.45 -15.66
N VAL A 49 -1.79 11.64 -16.71
CA VAL A 49 -0.61 10.79 -16.87
C VAL A 49 0.64 11.67 -16.94
N ALA A 50 1.33 11.79 -15.82
CA ALA A 50 2.75 12.09 -15.84
C ALA A 50 3.41 11.03 -16.73
N GLU A 51 4.42 11.41 -17.50
CA GLU A 51 5.01 10.65 -18.62
C GLU A 51 5.45 9.20 -18.30
N ASP A 52 5.44 8.81 -17.01
CA ASP A 52 5.92 7.54 -16.47
C ASP A 52 4.89 6.75 -15.63
N VAL A 53 3.70 7.30 -15.32
CA VAL A 53 2.70 6.61 -14.46
C VAL A 53 1.47 6.24 -15.27
N PRO A 54 1.12 4.94 -15.39
CA PRO A 54 -0.10 4.54 -16.08
C PRO A 54 -1.35 5.05 -15.35
N PRO A 55 -2.48 5.24 -16.05
CA PRO A 55 -3.71 5.62 -15.39
C PRO A 55 -4.22 4.48 -14.50
N GLY A 56 -4.65 4.81 -13.29
CA GLY A 56 -5.03 3.82 -12.29
C GLY A 56 -5.32 4.43 -10.93
N SER A 57 -5.62 3.57 -9.96
CA SER A 57 -5.75 3.94 -8.55
C SER A 57 -4.46 3.57 -7.83
N TYR A 58 -3.88 4.50 -7.08
CA TYR A 58 -2.61 4.32 -6.38
C TYR A 58 -2.78 4.70 -4.90
N LEU A 59 -1.92 4.16 -4.04
CA LEU A 59 -1.79 4.65 -2.67
C LEU A 59 -1.07 6.01 -2.64
N ALA A 60 -1.24 6.74 -1.54
CA ALA A 60 -0.40 7.91 -1.30
C ALA A 60 1.03 7.48 -0.96
N ASP A 61 2.00 8.35 -1.26
CA ASP A 61 3.42 8.11 -0.97
C ASP A 61 3.63 7.75 0.53
N ASP A 62 3.00 8.50 1.44
CA ASP A 62 3.04 8.22 2.88
C ASP A 62 2.46 6.83 3.25
N ASP A 63 1.46 6.35 2.52
CA ASP A 63 0.85 5.03 2.74
C ASP A 63 1.77 3.93 2.19
N VAL A 64 2.45 4.18 1.06
CA VAL A 64 3.46 3.28 0.47
C VAL A 64 4.65 3.15 1.42
N ASP A 65 5.23 4.27 1.87
CA ASP A 65 6.34 4.29 2.83
C ASP A 65 6.02 3.51 4.10
N TRP A 66 4.80 3.66 4.63
CA TRP A 66 4.37 2.95 5.82
C TRP A 66 4.28 1.43 5.61
N ILE A 67 3.82 0.99 4.43
CA ILE A 67 3.78 -0.43 4.07
C ILE A 67 5.19 -0.98 3.93
N GLU A 68 6.13 -0.22 3.33
CA GLU A 68 7.53 -0.63 3.24
C GLU A 68 8.16 -0.80 4.63
N GLU A 69 7.90 0.14 5.56
CA GLU A 69 8.40 0.05 6.93
C GLU A 69 7.78 -1.16 7.67
N THR A 70 6.46 -1.32 7.58
CA THR A 70 5.74 -2.45 8.22
C THR A 70 6.15 -3.81 7.66
N ALA A 71 6.43 -3.89 6.36
CA ALA A 71 6.91 -5.12 5.71
C ALA A 71 8.35 -5.44 6.10
N ASN A 72 9.22 -4.42 6.20
CA ASN A 72 10.61 -4.59 6.60
C ASN A 72 10.76 -4.97 8.09
N GLU A 73 9.82 -4.57 8.96
CA GLU A 73 9.78 -5.02 10.36
C GLU A 73 9.55 -6.54 10.50
N ASP A 74 9.00 -7.21 9.50
CA ASP A 74 8.82 -8.68 9.49
C ASP A 74 10.08 -9.44 8.97
N ASP A 75 10.96 -8.78 8.19
CA ASP A 75 12.22 -9.36 7.67
C ASP A 75 13.45 -9.04 8.55
N GLY A 76 13.33 -8.07 9.48
CA GLY A 76 14.44 -7.54 10.27
C GLY A 76 14.76 -8.24 11.60
N ALA A 77 14.10 -9.36 11.93
CA ALA A 77 14.31 -10.08 13.18
C ALA A 77 15.30 -11.26 13.09
N ASP A 78 16.51 -11.04 12.56
CA ASP A 78 17.77 -11.75 12.86
C ASP A 78 18.86 -11.12 11.95
N LEU A 79 19.87 -10.40 12.43
CA LEU A 79 20.99 -10.93 13.18
C LEU A 79 21.62 -9.81 14.03
N ASP A 80 21.35 -9.90 15.32
CA ASP A 80 22.37 -9.63 16.33
C ASP A 80 23.44 -10.72 16.15
N GLU A 81 24.45 -10.48 15.31
CA GLU A 81 25.71 -11.21 15.43
C GLU A 81 26.80 -10.17 15.71
N GLU A 82 26.92 -9.91 17.01
CA GLU A 82 28.15 -9.45 17.64
C GLU A 82 29.34 -10.19 17.01
N GLU A 83 30.40 -9.46 16.64
CA GLU A 83 31.83 -9.67 17.00
C GLU A 83 32.72 -8.60 16.32
#